data_AF-A0A946FSI1-F1
#
_entry.id   AF-A0A946FSI1-F1
#
_cell.length_a   1.000
_cell.length_b   1.000
_cell.length_c   1.000
_cell.angle_alpha   90.00
_cell.angle_beta   90.00
_cell.angle_gamma   90.00
#
_symmetry.space_group_name_H-M   'P 1'
#
loop_
_entity.id
_entity.type
_entity.pdbx_description
1 polymer ?
#
loop_
_entity_poly.entity_id
_entity_poly.type
_entity_poly.pdbx_seq_one_letter_code
_entity_poly.pdbx_strand_id
1 'polypeptide(L)'
;MSGIKNEYGWDNTLGISLYDKIRQDMKNAMLKKDTKVRDTMRLIMGAFPSLTIPITLESGKKTTRVKKPAEITDDDLINIIRKFVKSEKTVLELKKETTSDYLELLDLYLPRMANFEQIERWIKDNIDLSQFNSPMQAMGSVMKHFGKLADGNLVKQVLKKMAGS
;
A
#
# COMPACT_ATOMS: atom_id res chain seq x y z
N MET A 1 14.51 -0.85 -20.20
CA MET A 1 13.85 0.38 -20.69
C MET A 1 12.50 0.48 -19.97
N SER A 2 12.44 1.25 -18.89
CA SER A 2 11.23 1.46 -18.09
C SER A 2 10.30 2.44 -18.83
N GLY A 3 9.46 1.86 -19.70
CA GLY A 3 8.47 2.59 -20.49
C GLY A 3 7.11 2.72 -19.79
N ILE A 4 7.05 2.65 -18.46
CA ILE A 4 5.78 2.86 -17.76
C ILE A 4 5.50 4.36 -17.78
N LYS A 5 4.65 4.76 -18.72
CA LYS A 5 4.23 6.15 -18.94
C LYS A 5 3.68 6.73 -17.63
N ASN A 6 3.99 7.99 -17.38
CA ASN A 6 3.47 8.87 -16.31
C ASN A 6 1.92 9.01 -16.26
N GLU A 7 1.17 8.14 -16.94
CA GLU A 7 -0.28 8.17 -17.09
C GLU A 7 -1.01 7.26 -16.08
N TYR A 8 -0.30 6.26 -15.51
CA TYR A 8 -0.87 5.30 -14.56
C TYR A 8 -0.24 5.46 -13.18
N GLY A 9 -0.96 5.01 -12.16
CA GLY A 9 -0.54 5.07 -10.77
C GLY A 9 -1.48 5.91 -9.91
N TRP A 10 -1.28 5.84 -8.61
CA TRP A 10 -2.13 6.51 -7.64
C TRP A 10 -1.34 6.93 -6.42
N ASP A 11 -1.64 8.13 -5.93
CA ASP A 11 -1.25 8.59 -4.61
C ASP A 11 -2.41 9.35 -3.96
N ASN A 12 -2.31 9.53 -2.63
CA ASN A 12 -3.35 10.16 -1.83
C ASN A 12 -3.54 11.66 -2.09
N THR A 13 -2.65 12.31 -2.84
CA THR A 13 -2.73 13.73 -3.19
C THR A 13 -3.59 13.98 -4.44
N LEU A 14 -3.90 12.94 -5.22
CA LEU A 14 -4.71 13.05 -6.44
C LEU A 14 -6.19 13.43 -6.18
N GLY A 15 -6.66 13.40 -4.93
CA GLY A 15 -8.04 13.76 -4.58
C GLY A 15 -9.11 12.79 -5.12
N ILE A 16 -8.70 11.62 -5.61
CA ILE A 16 -9.56 10.55 -6.10
C ILE A 16 -9.29 9.27 -5.29
N SER A 17 -10.32 8.46 -5.03
CA SER A 17 -10.14 7.17 -4.38
C SER A 17 -9.31 6.21 -5.26
N LEU A 18 -8.56 5.31 -4.62
CA LEU A 18 -7.83 4.26 -5.34
C LEU A 18 -8.80 3.34 -6.10
N TYR A 19 -10.00 3.12 -5.55
CA TYR A 19 -11.07 2.36 -6.19
C TYR A 19 -11.44 2.96 -7.56
N ASP A 20 -11.69 4.27 -7.59
CA ASP A 20 -12.08 4.97 -8.81
C ASP A 20 -10.91 5.07 -9.79
N LYS A 21 -9.68 5.31 -9.29
CA LYS A 21 -8.48 5.37 -10.13
C LYS A 21 -8.21 4.05 -10.85
N ILE A 22 -8.28 2.91 -10.15
CA ILE A 22 -8.14 1.57 -10.78
C ILE A 22 -9.18 1.37 -11.89
N ARG A 23 -10.42 1.81 -11.69
CA ARG A 23 -11.48 1.70 -12.70
C ARG A 23 -11.25 2.63 -13.89
N GLN A 24 -10.80 3.85 -13.65
CA GLN A 24 -10.45 4.80 -14.70
C GLN A 24 -9.28 4.28 -15.54
N ASP A 25 -8.22 3.79 -14.88
CA ASP A 25 -7.03 3.28 -15.56
C ASP A 25 -7.29 1.99 -16.31
N MET A 26 -8.17 1.12 -15.79
CA MET A 26 -8.65 -0.04 -16.53
C MET A 26 -9.34 0.36 -17.84
N LYS A 27 -10.24 1.35 -17.80
CA LYS A 27 -10.91 1.86 -19.01
C LYS A 27 -9.91 2.48 -19.99
N ASN A 28 -8.99 3.30 -19.49
CA ASN A 28 -7.95 3.93 -20.30
C ASN A 28 -7.05 2.89 -20.97
N ALA A 29 -6.64 1.85 -20.22
CA ALA A 29 -5.84 0.75 -20.72
C ALA A 29 -6.59 -0.06 -21.80
N MET A 30 -7.90 -0.28 -21.64
CA MET A 30 -8.72 -0.92 -22.69
C MET A 30 -8.75 -0.10 -23.99
N LEU A 31 -8.94 1.21 -23.89
CA LEU A 31 -8.96 2.12 -25.05
C LEU A 31 -7.60 2.15 -25.77
N LYS A 32 -6.52 2.23 -25.00
CA LYS A 32 -5.15 2.27 -25.51
C LYS A 32 -4.58 0.89 -25.89
N LYS A 33 -5.35 -0.18 -25.69
CA LYS A 33 -4.93 -1.58 -25.88
C LYS A 33 -3.68 -1.95 -25.07
N ASP A 34 -3.53 -1.33 -23.89
CA ASP A 34 -2.47 -1.66 -22.95
C ASP A 34 -2.87 -2.90 -22.16
N THR A 35 -2.55 -4.07 -22.72
CA THR A 35 -3.00 -5.37 -22.20
C THR A 35 -2.43 -5.64 -20.82
N LYS A 36 -1.17 -5.27 -20.56
CA LYS A 36 -0.51 -5.47 -19.26
C LYS A 36 -1.25 -4.70 -18.17
N VAL A 37 -1.47 -3.40 -18.37
CA VAL A 37 -2.18 -2.58 -17.38
C VAL A 37 -3.62 -3.04 -17.20
N ARG A 38 -4.32 -3.31 -18.29
CA ARG A 38 -5.70 -3.82 -18.27
C ARG A 38 -5.82 -5.09 -17.44
N ASP A 39 -4.93 -6.06 -17.67
CA ASP A 39 -5.00 -7.36 -17.03
C ASP A 39 -4.62 -7.27 -15.54
N THR A 40 -3.64 -6.43 -15.18
CA THR A 40 -3.35 -6.09 -13.78
C THR A 40 -4.52 -5.44 -13.07
N MET A 41 -5.16 -4.43 -13.67
CA MET A 41 -6.33 -3.79 -13.05
C MET A 41 -7.50 -4.77 -12.88
N ARG A 42 -7.74 -5.64 -13.87
CA ARG A 42 -8.76 -6.70 -13.77
C ARG A 42 -8.45 -7.70 -12.66
N LEU A 43 -7.19 -8.05 -12.48
CA LEU A 43 -6.77 -8.95 -11.40
C LEU A 43 -7.03 -8.31 -10.02
N ILE A 44 -6.71 -7.02 -9.86
CA ILE A 44 -7.02 -6.27 -8.62
C ILE A 44 -8.53 -6.24 -8.37
N MET A 45 -9.33 -5.90 -9.39
CA MET A 45 -10.79 -5.90 -9.30
C MET A 45 -11.36 -7.29 -9.01
N GLY A 46 -10.74 -8.34 -9.56
CA GLY A 46 -11.11 -9.73 -9.32
C GLY A 46 -10.90 -10.18 -7.87
N ALA A 47 -10.08 -9.46 -7.09
CA ALA A 47 -9.89 -9.72 -5.66
C ALA A 47 -10.93 -9.05 -4.77
N PHE A 48 -11.78 -8.15 -5.28
CA PHE A 48 -12.79 -7.44 -4.48
C PHE A 48 -13.78 -8.36 -3.75
N PRO A 49 -14.21 -9.52 -4.30
CA PRO A 49 -15.06 -10.46 -3.57
C PRO A 49 -14.45 -10.99 -2.26
N SER A 50 -13.12 -10.92 -2.10
CA SER A 50 -12.45 -11.29 -0.85
C SER A 50 -12.60 -10.24 0.26
N LEU A 51 -13.02 -9.02 -0.08
CA LEU A 51 -13.28 -7.94 0.87
C LEU A 51 -14.66 -8.13 1.47
N THR A 52 -14.72 -8.55 2.73
CA THR A 52 -15.98 -8.83 3.41
C THR A 52 -16.12 -8.03 4.70
N ILE A 53 -17.38 -7.88 5.14
CA ILE A 53 -17.71 -7.35 6.46
C ILE A 53 -18.54 -8.38 7.24
N PRO A 54 -18.38 -8.44 8.58
CA PRO A 54 -19.20 -9.29 9.42
C PRO A 54 -20.65 -8.78 9.45
N ILE A 55 -21.60 -9.70 9.45
CA ILE A 55 -23.02 -9.43 9.63
C ILE A 55 -23.64 -10.47 10.58
N THR A 56 -24.76 -10.11 11.18
CA THR A 56 -25.58 -11.01 11.99
C THR A 56 -26.93 -11.18 11.29
N LEU A 57 -27.31 -12.42 11.01
CA LEU A 57 -28.62 -12.73 10.42
C LEU A 57 -29.73 -12.58 11.46
N GLU A 58 -30.99 -12.52 11.02
CA GLU A 58 -32.16 -12.47 11.91
C GLU A 58 -32.21 -13.67 12.88
N SER A 59 -31.67 -14.82 12.47
CA SER A 59 -31.51 -16.01 13.32
C SER A 59 -30.41 -15.90 14.40
N GLY A 60 -29.72 -14.77 14.50
CA GLY A 60 -28.58 -14.55 15.40
C GLY A 60 -27.26 -15.15 14.90
N LYS A 61 -27.24 -15.86 13.77
CA LYS A 61 -26.03 -16.45 13.20
C LYS A 61 -25.10 -15.36 12.65
N LYS A 62 -23.84 -15.35 13.11
CA LYS A 62 -22.77 -14.51 12.55
C LYS A 62 -22.27 -15.09 11.22
N THR A 63 -22.17 -14.26 10.20
CA THR A 63 -21.59 -14.60 8.90
C THR A 63 -20.91 -13.36 8.31
N THR A 64 -20.48 -13.43 7.05
CA THR A 64 -19.91 -12.27 6.34
C THR A 64 -20.66 -12.01 5.04
N ARG A 65 -20.58 -10.78 4.56
CA ARG A 65 -20.99 -10.41 3.20
C ARG A 65 -19.88 -9.62 2.51
N VAL A 66 -19.89 -9.62 1.18
CA VAL A 66 -18.95 -8.80 0.39
C VAL A 66 -19.22 -7.31 0.63
N LYS A 67 -18.14 -6.51 0.67
CA LYS A 67 -18.19 -5.05 0.71
C LYS A 67 -18.82 -4.51 -0.56
N LYS A 68 -19.74 -3.55 -0.42
CA LYS A 68 -20.25 -2.76 -1.54
C LYS A 68 -19.15 -1.79 -2.02
N PRO A 69 -19.20 -1.29 -3.26
CA PRO A 69 -18.24 -0.31 -3.76
C PRO A 69 -17.98 0.87 -2.82
N ALA A 70 -19.03 1.45 -2.23
CA ALA A 70 -18.92 2.57 -1.30
C ALA A 70 -18.28 2.21 0.08
N GLU A 71 -18.14 0.92 0.38
CA GLU A 71 -17.54 0.40 1.62
C GLU A 71 -16.07 0.00 1.43
N ILE A 72 -15.58 -0.06 0.19
CA ILE A 72 -14.20 -0.41 -0.14
C ILE A 72 -13.33 0.82 0.10
N THR A 73 -12.38 0.71 1.02
CA THR A 73 -11.46 1.80 1.34
C THR A 73 -10.16 1.68 0.55
N ASP A 74 -9.42 2.78 0.43
CA ASP A 74 -8.08 2.75 -0.18
C ASP A 74 -7.18 1.75 0.55
N ASP A 75 -7.27 1.67 1.87
CA ASP A 75 -6.53 0.71 2.68
C ASP A 75 -6.83 -0.75 2.32
N ASP A 76 -8.09 -1.09 2.01
CA ASP A 76 -8.45 -2.44 1.56
C ASP A 76 -7.69 -2.80 0.28
N LEU A 77 -7.68 -1.86 -0.68
CA LEU A 77 -7.08 -2.03 -1.99
C LEU A 77 -5.56 -2.05 -1.93
N ILE A 78 -4.96 -1.16 -1.13
CA ILE A 78 -3.52 -1.17 -0.84
C ILE A 78 -3.13 -2.54 -0.26
N ASN A 79 -3.94 -3.14 0.62
CA ASN A 79 -3.64 -4.48 1.16
C ASN A 79 -3.73 -5.59 0.10
N ILE A 80 -4.66 -5.50 -0.84
CA ILE A 80 -4.72 -6.42 -1.99
C ILE A 80 -3.45 -6.29 -2.83
N ILE A 81 -3.10 -5.05 -3.22
CA ILE A 81 -1.92 -4.78 -4.06
C ILE A 81 -0.64 -5.25 -3.36
N ARG A 82 -0.49 -5.02 -2.05
CA ARG A 82 0.65 -5.55 -1.27
C ARG A 82 0.74 -7.07 -1.28
N LYS A 83 -0.40 -7.79 -1.23
CA LYS A 83 -0.40 -9.26 -1.33
C LYS A 83 0.10 -9.71 -2.71
N PHE A 84 -0.28 -9.00 -3.78
CA PHE A 84 0.22 -9.28 -5.12
C PHE A 84 1.71 -8.97 -5.26
N VAL A 85 2.18 -7.83 -4.75
CA VAL A 85 3.61 -7.49 -4.69
C VAL A 85 4.40 -8.59 -3.97
N LYS A 86 3.91 -9.07 -2.82
CA LYS A 86 4.56 -10.16 -2.08
C LYS A 86 4.61 -11.45 -2.90
N SER A 87 3.49 -11.83 -3.52
CA SER A 87 3.40 -13.02 -4.37
C SER A 87 4.37 -12.95 -5.54
N GLU A 88 4.43 -11.81 -6.22
CA GLU A 88 5.31 -11.59 -7.37
C GLU A 88 6.78 -11.65 -6.94
N LYS A 89 7.15 -11.03 -5.81
CA LYS A 89 8.52 -11.12 -5.27
C LYS A 89 8.95 -12.55 -5.01
N THR A 90 8.06 -13.40 -4.47
CA THR A 90 8.34 -14.83 -4.30
C THR A 90 8.57 -15.53 -5.64
N VAL A 91 7.80 -15.21 -6.69
CA VAL A 91 8.00 -15.76 -8.03
C VAL A 91 9.33 -15.30 -8.63
N LEU A 92 9.69 -14.02 -8.48
CA LEU A 92 10.94 -13.45 -8.97
C LEU A 92 12.16 -14.06 -8.28
N GLU A 93 12.09 -14.29 -6.96
CA GLU A 93 13.15 -14.97 -6.21
C GLU A 93 13.40 -16.38 -6.76
N LEU A 94 12.34 -17.15 -7.03
CA LEU A 94 12.45 -18.48 -7.64
C LEU A 94 13.07 -18.43 -9.05
N LYS A 95 12.78 -17.37 -9.80
CA LYS A 95 13.35 -17.12 -11.13
C LYS A 95 14.75 -16.50 -11.10
N LYS A 96 15.24 -16.10 -9.91
CA LYS A 96 16.47 -15.31 -9.73
C LYS A 96 16.44 -13.97 -10.49
N GLU A 97 15.25 -13.38 -10.60
CA GLU A 97 15.01 -12.05 -11.16
C GLU A 97 14.77 -11.06 -10.02
N THR A 98 15.04 -9.78 -10.26
CA THR A 98 14.89 -8.72 -9.24
C THR A 98 13.67 -7.83 -9.45
N THR A 99 13.14 -7.79 -10.67
CA THR A 99 12.00 -6.94 -11.05
C THR A 99 11.20 -7.56 -12.19
N SER A 100 9.95 -7.13 -12.34
CA SER A 100 9.11 -7.38 -13.50
C SER A 100 8.26 -6.15 -13.78
N ASP A 101 7.81 -6.00 -15.03
CA ASP A 101 6.86 -4.95 -15.41
C ASP A 101 5.59 -4.99 -14.53
N TYR A 102 5.19 -6.17 -14.09
CA TYR A 102 4.04 -6.35 -13.21
C TYR A 102 4.32 -5.80 -11.80
N LEU A 103 5.49 -6.11 -11.24
CA LEU A 103 5.91 -5.56 -9.94
C LEU A 103 5.99 -4.02 -9.98
N GLU A 104 6.66 -3.47 -11.00
CA GLU A 104 6.80 -2.03 -11.17
C GLU A 104 5.44 -1.35 -11.32
N LEU A 105 4.51 -1.95 -12.08
CA LEU A 105 3.16 -1.43 -12.23
C LEU A 105 2.39 -1.43 -10.91
N LEU A 106 2.47 -2.50 -10.10
CA LEU A 106 1.80 -2.55 -8.80
C LEU A 106 2.33 -1.48 -7.84
N ASP A 107 3.64 -1.24 -7.84
CA ASP A 107 4.28 -0.26 -6.97
C ASP A 107 3.82 1.19 -7.28
N LEU A 108 3.40 1.48 -8.51
CA LEU A 108 2.82 2.78 -8.87
C LEU A 108 1.48 3.08 -8.19
N TYR A 109 0.78 2.07 -7.66
CA TYR A 109 -0.50 2.23 -6.96
C TYR A 109 -0.36 2.05 -5.44
N LEU A 110 0.87 1.89 -4.95
CA LEU A 110 1.15 1.91 -3.53
C LEU A 110 1.65 3.31 -3.15
N PRO A 111 1.19 3.87 -2.02
CA PRO A 111 1.77 5.11 -1.54
C PRO A 111 3.25 4.87 -1.23
N ARG A 112 4.09 5.81 -1.65
CA ARG A 112 5.54 5.71 -1.45
C ARG A 112 5.84 5.52 0.02
N MET A 113 6.65 4.50 0.33
CA MET A 113 7.11 4.30 1.69
C MET A 113 7.97 5.50 2.10
N ALA A 114 7.74 5.96 3.32
CA ALA A 114 8.56 6.97 3.96
C ALA A 114 10.00 6.44 4.00
N ASN A 115 10.90 7.20 3.40
CA ASN A 115 12.33 6.90 3.45
C ASN A 115 12.92 7.35 4.79
N PHE A 116 14.20 7.05 4.98
CA PHE A 116 14.93 7.37 6.21
C PHE A 116 14.80 8.85 6.60
N GLU A 117 15.04 9.76 5.65
CA GLU A 117 15.05 11.21 5.90
C GLU A 117 13.65 11.75 6.26
N GLN A 118 12.60 11.25 5.60
CA GLN A 118 11.22 11.62 5.88
C GLN A 118 10.81 11.20 7.29
N ILE A 119 11.18 9.97 7.70
CA ILE A 119 10.93 9.47 9.04
C ILE A 119 11.71 10.29 10.07
N GLU A 120 13.01 10.53 9.83
CA GLU A 120 13.88 11.30 10.72
C GLU A 120 13.36 12.72 10.93
N ARG A 121 13.01 13.41 9.83
CA ARG A 121 12.48 14.78 9.88
C ARG A 121 11.17 14.84 10.65
N TRP A 122 10.24 13.93 10.38
CA TRP A 122 8.98 13.90 11.11
C TRP A 122 9.18 13.68 12.60
N ILE A 123 10.08 12.77 13.01
CA ILE A 123 10.41 12.54 14.42
C ILE A 123 10.94 13.83 15.05
N LYS A 124 11.91 14.51 14.42
CA LYS A 124 12.47 15.78 14.92
C LYS A 124 11.41 16.87 15.10
N ASP A 125 10.47 16.95 14.17
CA ASP A 125 9.45 18.00 14.15
C ASP A 125 8.27 17.72 15.10
N ASN A 126 8.03 16.45 15.48
CA ASN A 126 6.78 16.04 16.16
C ASN A 126 6.99 15.24 17.45
N ILE A 127 8.19 14.75 17.73
CA ILE A 127 8.49 13.91 18.90
C ILE A 127 9.69 14.48 19.66
N ASP A 128 9.45 14.87 20.91
CA ASP A 128 10.52 15.16 21.85
C ASP A 128 11.06 13.84 22.43
N LEU A 129 12.18 13.36 21.88
CA LEU A 129 12.81 12.11 22.31
C LEU A 129 13.34 12.17 23.76
N SER A 130 13.54 13.36 24.33
CA SER A 130 14.02 13.52 25.70
C SER A 130 13.01 13.06 26.75
N GLN A 131 11.73 12.99 26.40
CA GLN A 131 10.66 12.53 27.28
C GLN A 131 10.59 11.00 27.41
N PHE A 132 11.42 10.27 26.67
CA PHE A 132 11.41 8.81 26.65
C PHE A 132 12.69 8.25 27.28
N ASN A 133 12.52 7.24 28.13
CA ASN A 133 13.65 6.48 28.70
C ASN A 133 14.39 5.68 27.62
N SER A 134 13.72 5.38 26.50
CA SER A 134 14.32 4.78 25.32
C SER A 134 13.65 5.33 24.06
N PRO A 135 14.42 5.70 23.02
CA PRO A 135 13.89 6.12 21.73
C PRO A 135 12.95 5.08 21.09
N MET A 136 13.07 3.80 21.46
CA MET A 136 12.14 2.76 21.00
C MET A 136 10.70 2.98 21.50
N GLN A 137 10.48 3.76 22.56
CA GLN A 137 9.15 4.11 23.04
C GLN A 137 8.40 5.04 22.06
N ALA A 138 9.12 5.82 21.26
CA ALA A 138 8.54 6.65 20.20
C ALA A 138 8.03 5.83 19.00
N MET A 139 8.39 4.54 18.90
CA MET A 139 8.00 3.65 17.80
C MET A 139 6.48 3.65 17.56
N GLY A 140 5.68 3.59 18.63
CA GLY A 140 4.23 3.59 18.53
C GLY A 140 3.69 4.87 17.90
N SER A 141 4.22 6.03 18.28
CA SER A 141 3.82 7.33 17.74
C SER A 141 4.21 7.49 16.26
N VAL A 142 5.41 7.06 15.90
CA VAL A 142 5.89 7.07 14.50
C VAL A 142 5.04 6.14 13.63
N MET A 143 4.83 4.90 14.08
CA MET A 143 3.98 3.94 13.37
C MET A 143 2.51 4.37 13.34
N LYS A 144 2.03 5.16 14.29
CA LYS A 144 0.67 5.73 14.24
C LYS A 144 0.54 6.80 13.15
N HIS A 145 1.58 7.61 12.94
CA HIS A 145 1.57 8.62 11.88
C HIS A 145 1.76 8.00 10.49
N PHE A 146 2.83 7.22 10.31
CA PHE A 146 3.13 6.62 9.00
C PHE A 146 2.29 5.38 8.70
N GLY A 147 1.73 4.72 9.70
CA GLY A 147 0.91 3.52 9.52
C GLY A 147 1.65 2.44 8.74
N LYS A 148 1.07 2.03 7.61
CA LYS A 148 1.66 1.05 6.70
C LYS A 148 2.60 1.69 5.65
N LEU A 149 2.83 2.99 5.74
CA LEU A 149 3.72 3.75 4.84
C LEU A 149 5.15 3.81 5.36
N ALA A 150 5.47 3.20 6.50
CA ALA A 150 6.85 3.06 6.95
C ALA A 150 7.16 1.59 7.23
N ASP A 151 8.39 1.18 6.92
CA ASP A 151 8.91 -0.12 7.32
C ASP A 151 9.32 -0.06 8.80
N GLY A 152 8.83 -1.00 9.61
CA GLY A 152 9.10 -0.99 11.06
C GLY A 152 10.58 -1.19 11.39
N ASN A 153 11.35 -1.92 10.57
CA ASN A 153 12.79 -2.05 10.75
C ASN A 153 13.50 -0.74 10.37
N LEU A 154 13.05 -0.05 9.32
CA LEU A 154 13.58 1.26 8.95
C LEU A 154 13.33 2.29 10.06
N VAL A 155 12.12 2.38 10.60
CA VAL A 155 11.80 3.27 11.74
C VAL A 155 12.69 2.95 12.93
N LYS A 156 12.88 1.67 13.24
CA LYS A 156 13.79 1.22 14.30
C LYS A 156 15.22 1.65 14.07
N GLN A 157 15.72 1.58 12.83
CA GLN A 157 17.06 2.05 12.47
C GLN A 157 17.19 3.58 12.63
N VAL A 158 16.19 4.35 12.20
CA VAL A 158 16.17 5.81 12.36
C VAL A 158 16.23 6.20 13.83
N LEU A 159 15.35 5.63 14.66
CA LEU A 159 15.30 5.90 16.09
C LEU A 159 16.62 5.52 16.80
N LYS A 160 17.27 4.42 16.41
CA LYS A 160 18.58 4.05 16.95
C LYS A 160 19.67 5.05 16.56
N LYS A 161 19.70 5.51 15.30
CA LYS A 161 20.67 6.51 14.84
C LYS A 161 20.53 7.82 15.60
N MET A 162 19.30 8.28 15.81
CA MET A 162 19.00 9.51 16.56
C MET A 162 19.38 9.44 18.04
N ALA A 163 19.42 8.24 18.61
CA ALA A 163 19.76 7.99 20.01
C ALA A 163 21.26 7.87 20.30
N GLY A 164 22.02 7.48 19.27
CA GLY A 164 23.47 7.29 19.33
C GLY A 164 24.25 8.46 18.74
N SER A 165 23.60 9.62 18.54
CA SER A 165 24.23 10.88 18.14
C SER A 165 24.24 11.86 19.31
#